data_AF-A0A519MJ58-F1
#
_entry.id   AF-A0A519MJ58-F1
#
_cell.length_a   1.000
_cell.length_b   1.000
_cell.length_c   1.000
_cell.angle_alpha   90.00
_cell.angle_beta   90.00
_cell.angle_gamma   90.00
#
_symmetry.space_group_name_H-M   'P 1'
#
loop_
_entity.id
_entity.type
_entity.pdbx_description
1 polymer ?
#
loop_
_entity_poly.entity_id
_entity_poly.type
_entity_poly.pdbx_seq_one_letter_code
_entity_poly.pdbx_strand_id
1 'polypeptide(L)'
;MAVVDFDVAGAHFGGAGAIHYRHRHLRTMQTAYGASPYFSYYVDYLQDIYGQKHARLWDLNLALLHLLLRCLRWPLPIELTAEYLSPAPSLTHSFTDSLLDKRDFLTPKGSPNALEPDSPSYRPYPQVFGTAFVPGLSVLDLLFMQGPAAGQFL
;
A
#
# COMPACT_ATOMS: atom_id res chain seq x y z
N MET A 1 9.02 -2.64 -12.50
CA MET A 1 9.21 -3.80 -11.60
C MET A 1 9.52 -3.23 -10.22
N ALA A 2 8.55 -3.26 -9.30
CA ALA A 2 8.74 -2.75 -7.94
C ALA A 2 9.28 -3.91 -7.09
N VAL A 3 10.52 -3.78 -6.63
CA VAL A 3 11.17 -4.75 -5.74
C VAL A 3 10.69 -4.45 -4.32
N VAL A 4 10.01 -5.42 -3.70
CA VAL A 4 9.62 -5.34 -2.29
C VAL A 4 10.40 -6.45 -1.58
N ASP A 5 11.20 -6.05 -0.58
CA ASP A 5 12.28 -6.85 -0.01
C ASP A 5 11.82 -7.91 1.01
N PHE A 6 12.64 -8.96 1.11
CA PHE A 6 12.54 -10.09 2.02
C PHE A 6 13.49 -9.89 3.20
N ASP A 7 12.96 -9.98 4.43
CA ASP A 7 13.75 -10.40 5.57
C ASP A 7 13.30 -11.81 5.98
N VAL A 8 14.17 -12.80 5.74
CA VAL A 8 14.04 -14.16 6.29
C VAL A 8 14.64 -14.15 7.69
N ALA A 9 13.91 -13.55 8.62
CA ALA A 9 14.10 -13.77 10.04
C ALA A 9 12.76 -14.19 10.63
N GLY A 10 12.70 -15.43 11.11
CA GLY A 10 11.53 -16.02 11.74
C GLY A 10 11.12 -15.27 13.00
N ALA A 11 10.29 -14.24 12.84
CA ALA A 11 9.56 -13.61 13.93
C ALA A 11 8.13 -14.17 13.91
N HIS A 12 7.88 -15.19 14.74
CA HIS A 12 6.53 -15.63 15.03
C HIS A 12 5.78 -14.49 15.77
N PHE A 13 5.02 -13.68 15.05
CA PHE A 13 4.06 -12.74 15.63
C PHE A 13 2.78 -13.45 16.10
N GLY A 14 2.95 -14.43 16.99
CA GLY A 14 1.88 -15.20 17.63
C GLY A 14 1.69 -14.79 19.08
N GLY A 15 1.36 -13.52 19.35
CA GLY A 15 1.13 -13.02 20.71
C GLY A 15 -0.08 -12.07 20.77
N ALA A 16 -0.68 -11.93 21.96
CA ALA A 16 -1.90 -11.14 22.21
C ALA A 16 -1.85 -9.69 21.68
N GLY A 17 -0.66 -9.10 21.51
CA GLY A 17 -0.47 -7.78 20.89
C GLY A 17 -0.81 -7.72 19.39
N ALA A 18 -0.67 -8.83 18.66
CA ALA A 18 -1.01 -8.90 17.22
C ALA A 18 -2.51 -8.78 16.98
N ILE A 19 -3.32 -9.30 17.90
CA ILE A 19 -4.79 -9.18 17.84
C ILE A 19 -5.20 -7.72 18.07
N HIS A 20 -4.50 -7.01 18.95
CA HIS A 20 -4.87 -5.65 19.36
C HIS A 20 -4.71 -4.62 18.23
N TYR A 21 -3.60 -4.66 17.46
CA TYR A 21 -3.40 -3.67 16.39
C TYR A 21 -4.39 -3.83 15.23
N ARG A 22 -4.76 -5.07 14.87
CA ARG A 22 -5.67 -5.35 13.75
C ARG A 22 -7.06 -4.80 14.03
N HIS A 23 -7.60 -5.10 15.22
CA HIS A 23 -8.88 -4.56 15.67
C HIS A 23 -8.85 -3.04 15.81
N ARG A 24 -7.76 -2.48 16.36
CA ARG A 24 -7.60 -1.03 16.46
C ARG A 24 -7.61 -0.39 15.08
N HIS A 25 -6.88 -0.95 14.12
CA HIS A 25 -6.79 -0.39 12.78
C HIS A 25 -8.14 -0.45 12.04
N LEU A 26 -8.83 -1.59 12.07
CA LEU A 26 -10.18 -1.73 11.52
C LEU A 26 -11.16 -0.73 12.14
N ARG A 27 -11.12 -0.56 13.47
CA ARG A 27 -11.97 0.41 14.16
C ARG A 27 -11.64 1.85 13.75
N THR A 28 -10.36 2.20 13.62
CA THR A 28 -9.95 3.53 13.14
C THR A 28 -10.46 3.78 11.72
N MET A 29 -10.36 2.80 10.82
CA MET A 29 -10.93 2.93 9.47
C MET A 29 -12.44 3.09 9.50
N GLN A 30 -13.16 2.34 10.34
CA GLN A 30 -14.61 2.50 10.52
C GLN A 30 -14.97 3.89 11.02
N THR A 31 -14.24 4.44 11.99
CA THR A 31 -14.50 5.79 12.51
C THR A 31 -14.19 6.87 11.48
N ALA A 32 -13.07 6.75 10.76
CA ALA A 32 -12.65 7.75 9.79
C ALA A 32 -13.48 7.75 8.51
N TYR A 33 -13.85 6.56 8.02
CA TYR A 33 -14.40 6.35 6.68
C TYR A 33 -15.80 5.74 6.67
N GLY A 34 -16.39 5.42 7.81
CA GLY A 34 -17.69 4.73 7.87
C GLY A 34 -18.83 5.46 7.16
N ALA A 35 -18.72 6.78 6.99
CA ALA A 35 -19.69 7.61 6.27
C ALA A 35 -19.37 7.79 4.78
N SER A 36 -18.27 7.21 4.27
CA SER A 36 -17.86 7.35 2.86
C SER A 36 -18.81 6.56 1.95
N PRO A 37 -19.09 7.04 0.72
CA PRO A 37 -20.05 6.41 -0.17
C PRO A 37 -19.80 4.93 -0.47
N TYR A 38 -18.52 4.54 -0.57
CA TYR A 38 -18.15 3.17 -0.94
C TYR A 38 -17.58 2.33 0.20
N PHE A 39 -17.52 2.83 1.43
CA PHE A 39 -16.88 2.12 2.54
C PHE A 39 -17.45 0.71 2.76
N SER A 40 -18.78 0.57 2.79
CA SER A 40 -19.47 -0.71 3.01
C SER A 40 -19.20 -1.75 1.91
N TYR A 41 -18.80 -1.33 0.71
CA TYR A 41 -18.50 -2.24 -0.39
C TYR A 41 -17.11 -2.88 -0.27
N TYR A 42 -16.21 -2.27 0.52
CA TYR A 42 -14.81 -2.69 0.61
C TYR A 42 -14.39 -3.16 2.00
N VAL A 43 -15.10 -2.74 3.06
CA VAL A 43 -14.74 -3.05 4.44
C VAL A 43 -14.68 -4.55 4.71
N ASP A 44 -15.59 -5.34 4.14
CA ASP A 44 -15.63 -6.79 4.35
C ASP A 44 -14.36 -7.47 3.84
N TYR A 45 -13.84 -7.06 2.66
CA TYR A 45 -12.57 -7.58 2.15
C TYR A 45 -11.39 -7.25 3.06
N LEU A 46 -11.38 -6.05 3.66
CA LEU A 46 -10.36 -5.66 4.62
C LEU A 46 -10.49 -6.51 5.89
N GLN A 47 -11.70 -6.68 6.42
CA GLN A 47 -11.95 -7.50 7.60
C GLN A 47 -11.51 -8.95 7.37
N ASP A 48 -11.77 -9.52 6.20
CA ASP A 48 -11.32 -10.87 5.85
C ASP A 48 -9.79 -10.98 5.88
N ILE A 49 -9.06 -10.03 5.29
CA ILE A 49 -7.59 -10.00 5.30
C ILE A 49 -7.05 -9.80 6.72
N TYR A 50 -7.62 -8.88 7.50
CA TYR A 50 -7.21 -8.67 8.89
C TYR A 50 -7.58 -9.87 9.80
N GLY A 51 -8.64 -10.61 9.47
CA GLY A 51 -9.05 -11.82 10.16
C GLY A 51 -8.10 -13.00 9.91
N GLN A 52 -7.41 -13.00 8.77
CA GLN A 52 -6.36 -13.99 8.50
C GLN A 52 -5.18 -13.82 9.46
N LYS A 53 -4.74 -14.94 10.06
CA LYS A 53 -3.61 -14.97 10.99
C LYS A 53 -2.28 -14.96 10.24
N HIS A 54 -2.01 -13.88 9.50
CA HIS A 54 -0.72 -13.68 8.83
C HIS A 54 0.41 -13.74 9.87
N ALA A 55 1.40 -14.59 9.59
CA ALA A 55 2.55 -14.80 10.48
C ALA A 55 3.53 -13.62 10.43
N ARG A 56 3.66 -12.99 9.24
CA ARG A 56 4.55 -11.85 9.01
C ARG A 56 3.75 -10.64 8.54
N LEU A 57 4.26 -9.44 8.86
CA LEU A 57 3.70 -8.18 8.33
C LEU A 57 3.76 -8.15 6.80
N TRP A 58 4.82 -8.74 6.22
CA TRP A 58 4.96 -8.95 4.79
C TRP A 58 3.74 -9.63 4.16
N ASP A 59 3.28 -10.75 4.73
CA ASP A 59 2.16 -11.52 4.17
C ASP A 59 0.87 -10.70 4.18
N LEU A 60 0.66 -9.91 5.25
CA LEU A 60 -0.46 -8.97 5.37
C LEU A 60 -0.37 -7.86 4.32
N ASN A 61 0.79 -7.21 4.19
CA ASN A 61 1.01 -6.12 3.24
C ASN A 61 0.83 -6.60 1.79
N LEU A 62 1.33 -7.79 1.46
CA LEU A 62 1.17 -8.39 0.14
C LEU A 62 -0.31 -8.71 -0.15
N ALA A 63 -1.07 -9.21 0.83
CA ALA A 63 -2.50 -9.44 0.68
C ALA A 63 -3.27 -8.12 0.44
N LEU A 64 -2.95 -7.07 1.21
CA LEU A 64 -3.54 -5.74 1.05
C LEU A 64 -3.19 -5.12 -0.31
N LEU A 65 -1.94 -5.24 -0.75
CA LEU A 65 -1.49 -4.75 -2.05
C LEU A 65 -2.27 -5.42 -3.20
N HIS A 66 -2.41 -6.75 -3.16
CA HIS A 66 -3.22 -7.46 -4.15
C HIS A 66 -4.69 -7.02 -4.14
N LEU A 67 -5.28 -6.80 -2.95
CA LEU A 67 -6.64 -6.25 -2.85
C LEU A 67 -6.72 -4.88 -3.53
N LEU A 68 -5.81 -3.98 -3.20
CA LEU A 68 -5.77 -2.62 -3.76
C LEU A 68 -5.63 -2.64 -5.28
N LEU A 69 -4.72 -3.44 -5.84
CA LEU A 69 -4.56 -3.57 -7.30
C LEU A 69 -5.84 -4.08 -7.98
N ARG A 70 -6.53 -5.05 -7.38
CA ARG A 70 -7.84 -5.52 -7.88
C ARG A 70 -8.91 -4.42 -7.83
N CYS A 71 -9.01 -3.71 -6.71
CA CYS A 71 -9.97 -2.61 -6.54
C CYS A 71 -9.71 -1.46 -7.51
N LEU A 72 -8.43 -1.16 -7.78
CA LEU A 72 -7.99 -0.14 -8.76
C LEU A 72 -8.08 -0.60 -10.22
N ARG A 73 -8.36 -1.90 -10.46
CA ARG A 73 -8.39 -2.53 -11.79
C ARG A 73 -7.07 -2.39 -12.55
N TRP A 74 -5.95 -2.46 -11.83
CA TRP A 74 -4.62 -2.39 -12.41
C TRP A 74 -4.06 -3.79 -12.62
N PRO A 75 -3.80 -4.21 -13.88
CA PRO A 75 -3.21 -5.52 -14.18
C PRO A 75 -1.70 -5.49 -13.98
N LEU A 76 -1.25 -5.14 -12.76
CA LEU A 76 0.17 -5.09 -12.43
C LEU A 76 0.61 -6.46 -11.87
N PRO A 77 1.45 -7.22 -12.58
CA PRO A 77 2.02 -8.45 -12.05
C PRO A 77 2.98 -8.14 -10.90
N ILE A 78 2.85 -8.88 -9.80
CA ILE A 78 3.79 -8.85 -8.68
C ILE A 78 4.65 -10.10 -8.77
N GLU A 79 5.95 -9.90 -8.93
CA GLU A 79 6.95 -10.96 -8.95
C GLU A 79 7.84 -10.82 -7.72
N LEU A 80 8.12 -11.95 -7.08
CA LEU A 80 8.98 -12.01 -5.91
C LEU A 80 10.34 -12.57 -6.30
N THR A 81 11.41 -11.99 -5.78
CA THR A 81 12.75 -12.55 -5.94
C THR A 81 12.93 -13.73 -4.99
N ALA A 82 13.67 -14.76 -5.42
CA ALA A 82 13.99 -15.91 -4.57
C ALA A 82 15.09 -15.57 -3.53
N GLU A 83 15.85 -14.51 -3.81
CA GLU A 83 16.96 -14.05 -2.98
C GLU A 83 17.04 -12.52 -2.96
N TYR A 84 17.81 -12.01 -2.00
CA TYR A 84 18.10 -10.60 -1.88
C TYR A 84 18.98 -10.13 -3.03
N LEU A 85 18.52 -9.15 -3.81
CA LEU A 85 19.30 -8.51 -4.85
C LEU A 85 19.97 -7.28 -4.29
N SER A 86 21.29 -7.36 -4.09
CA SER A 86 22.08 -6.20 -3.64
C SER A 86 21.97 -5.07 -4.66
N PRO A 87 21.80 -3.80 -4.24
CA PRO A 87 21.86 -2.66 -5.14
C PRO A 87 23.29 -2.57 -5.65
N ALA A 88 23.54 -3.15 -6.84
CA ALA A 88 24.87 -3.22 -7.40
C ALA A 88 25.37 -1.79 -7.71
N PRO A 89 26.64 -1.44 -7.40
CA PRO A 89 27.28 -0.35 -8.10
C PRO A 89 27.37 -0.79 -9.55
N SER A 90 26.57 -0.15 -10.40
CA SER A 90 26.48 -0.37 -11.83
C SER A 90 27.86 -0.57 -12.46
N LEU A 91 28.29 -1.81 -12.69
CA LEU A 91 29.29 -2.22 -13.70
C LEU A 91 29.47 -3.75 -13.57
N THR A 92 28.69 -4.50 -14.34
CA THR A 92 29.15 -5.58 -15.26
C THR A 92 28.10 -6.68 -15.44
N HIS A 93 27.84 -6.95 -16.72
CA HIS A 93 27.20 -8.12 -17.31
C HIS A 93 25.66 -8.26 -17.28
N SER A 94 25.11 -7.93 -18.46
CA SER A 94 24.17 -8.74 -19.23
C SER A 94 22.66 -8.54 -18.98
N PHE A 95 22.07 -7.74 -19.86
CA PHE A 95 20.75 -7.94 -20.48
C PHE A 95 19.56 -8.30 -19.57
N THR A 96 19.19 -7.40 -18.67
CA THR A 96 17.78 -7.04 -18.42
C THR A 96 17.78 -5.58 -17.98
N ASP A 97 16.81 -4.79 -18.44
CA ASP A 97 16.61 -3.38 -18.07
C ASP A 97 17.08 -3.08 -16.63
N SER A 98 17.89 -2.03 -16.46
CA SER A 98 18.41 -1.57 -15.19
C SER A 98 17.30 -1.56 -14.13
N LEU A 99 17.32 -2.55 -13.23
CA LEU A 99 16.34 -2.68 -12.16
C LEU A 99 16.44 -1.44 -11.29
N LEU A 100 15.35 -0.67 -11.26
CA LEU A 100 15.27 0.53 -10.45
C LEU A 100 14.91 0.13 -9.02
N ASP A 101 15.90 0.19 -8.14
CA ASP A 101 15.68 -0.01 -6.71
C ASP A 101 14.94 1.18 -6.11
N LYS A 102 13.78 0.92 -5.50
CA LYS A 102 12.93 1.92 -4.85
C LYS A 102 12.70 1.63 -3.36
N ARG A 103 13.47 0.74 -2.74
CA ARG A 103 13.27 0.35 -1.33
C ARG A 103 13.38 1.54 -0.37
N ASP A 104 14.31 2.46 -0.64
CA ASP A 104 14.50 3.69 0.14
C ASP A 104 13.78 4.92 -0.44
N PHE A 105 12.91 4.72 -1.44
CA PHE A 105 12.26 5.82 -2.15
C PHE A 105 11.16 6.50 -1.33
N LEU A 106 10.47 5.75 -0.46
CA LEU A 106 9.44 6.26 0.45
C LEU A 106 10.06 6.53 1.83
N THR A 107 10.47 7.77 2.11
CA THR A 107 11.05 8.15 3.39
C THR A 107 10.19 9.19 4.13
N PRO A 108 9.94 9.04 5.45
CA PRO A 108 9.16 10.04 6.22
C PRO A 108 9.83 11.41 6.31
N LYS A 109 11.16 11.47 6.10
CA LYS A 109 11.95 12.70 6.14
C LYS A 109 11.88 13.36 4.76
N GLY A 110 10.89 14.21 4.54
CA GLY A 110 10.77 15.00 3.32
C GLY A 110 12.10 15.69 2.99
N SER A 111 12.66 15.37 1.83
CA SER A 111 13.73 16.18 1.25
C SER A 111 13.04 17.39 0.62
N PRO A 112 13.33 18.64 1.03
CA PRO A 112 12.67 19.83 0.49
C PRO A 112 12.86 20.03 -1.02
N ASN A 113 13.74 19.25 -1.67
CA ASN A 113 14.00 19.25 -3.10
C ASN A 113 13.83 17.87 -3.77
N ALA A 114 13.36 16.85 -3.06
CA ALA A 114 12.97 15.61 -3.75
C ALA A 114 11.66 15.90 -4.48
N LEU A 115 11.60 15.60 -5.78
CA LEU A 115 10.33 15.30 -6.42
C LEU A 115 9.68 14.24 -5.54
N GLU A 116 8.59 14.58 -4.86
CA GLU A 116 7.81 13.59 -4.15
C GLU A 116 7.59 12.43 -5.13
N PRO A 117 7.91 11.17 -4.74
CA PRO A 117 7.62 9.96 -5.51
C PRO A 117 6.24 10.02 -6.18
N ASP A 118 5.33 10.61 -5.43
CA ASP A 118 3.93 10.83 -5.71
C ASP A 118 3.71 12.31 -6.04
N SER A 119 4.43 12.86 -7.02
CA SER A 119 4.01 14.11 -7.68
C SER A 119 3.24 13.82 -8.97
N PRO A 120 2.19 12.97 -9.00
CA PRO A 120 1.29 12.99 -10.14
C PRO A 120 0.56 14.33 -10.12
N SER A 121 -0.01 14.68 -11.26
CA SER A 121 -1.13 15.62 -11.29
C SER A 121 -2.23 15.04 -10.41
N TYR A 122 -2.25 15.41 -9.13
CA TYR A 122 -3.30 14.98 -8.21
C TYR A 122 -4.63 15.45 -8.78
N ARG A 123 -5.45 14.50 -9.24
CA ARG A 123 -6.80 14.81 -9.65
C ARG A 123 -7.65 15.00 -8.39
N PRO A 124 -8.17 16.19 -8.10
CA PRO A 124 -8.96 16.40 -6.90
C PRO A 124 -10.23 15.56 -6.92
N TYR A 125 -10.62 15.05 -5.74
CA TYR A 125 -11.85 14.32 -5.53
C TYR A 125 -12.52 14.77 -4.21
N PRO A 126 -13.84 14.60 -4.05
CA PRO A 126 -14.50 14.84 -2.77
C PRO A 126 -13.94 13.93 -1.69
N GLN A 127 -13.55 14.50 -0.55
CA GLN A 127 -13.04 13.77 0.62
C GLN A 127 -14.12 13.74 1.72
N VAL A 128 -14.05 12.76 2.62
CA VAL A 128 -15.02 12.62 3.72
C VAL A 128 -15.03 13.82 4.65
N PHE A 129 -13.88 14.51 4.76
CA PHE A 129 -13.66 15.61 5.67
C PHE A 129 -13.17 16.85 4.94
N GLY A 130 -13.54 18.01 5.48
CA GLY A 130 -13.12 19.31 4.96
C GLY A 130 -13.89 19.74 3.70
N THR A 131 -13.62 20.97 3.28
CA THR A 131 -14.22 21.58 2.08
C THR A 131 -13.23 21.72 0.93
N ALA A 132 -11.94 21.52 1.19
CA ALA A 132 -10.86 21.62 0.24
C ALA A 132 -10.15 20.27 0.10
N PHE A 133 -9.68 19.99 -1.10
CA PHE A 133 -8.92 18.79 -1.40
C PHE A 133 -7.55 18.80 -0.71
N VAL A 134 -7.20 17.70 -0.06
CA VAL A 134 -5.89 17.47 0.56
C VAL A 134 -5.17 16.34 -0.19
N PRO A 135 -4.02 16.61 -0.86
CA PRO A 135 -3.23 15.56 -1.51
C PRO A 135 -2.46 14.70 -0.49
N GLY A 136 -1.87 13.59 -0.95
CA GLY A 136 -1.01 12.74 -0.12
C GLY A 136 -1.74 11.91 0.94
N LEU A 137 -3.07 11.74 0.82
CA LEU A 137 -3.83 10.84 1.68
C LEU A 137 -3.68 9.37 1.26
N SER A 138 -4.07 8.48 2.15
CA SER A 138 -4.09 7.03 1.89
C SER A 138 -4.92 6.70 0.64
N VAL A 139 -4.48 5.70 -0.13
CA VAL A 139 -5.27 5.13 -1.24
C VAL A 139 -6.66 4.64 -0.81
N LEU A 140 -6.83 4.29 0.46
CA LEU A 140 -8.14 3.92 1.01
C LEU A 140 -9.11 5.10 1.03
N ASP A 141 -8.63 6.33 1.25
CA ASP A 141 -9.43 7.55 1.19
C ASP A 141 -10.05 7.70 -0.21
N LEU A 142 -9.19 7.63 -1.23
CA LEU A 142 -9.59 7.65 -2.63
C LEU A 142 -10.55 6.51 -2.97
N LEU A 143 -10.25 5.28 -2.54
CA LEU A 143 -11.07 4.11 -2.85
C LEU A 143 -12.47 4.22 -2.22
N PHE A 144 -12.58 4.65 -0.97
CA PHE A 144 -13.86 4.77 -0.30
C PHE A 144 -14.71 5.95 -0.80
N MET A 145 -14.08 6.96 -1.42
CA MET A 145 -14.78 8.09 -2.03
C MET A 145 -15.16 7.85 -3.50
N GLN A 146 -14.29 7.22 -4.29
CA GLN A 146 -14.46 7.08 -5.75
C GLN A 146 -14.83 5.65 -6.20
N GLY A 147 -14.68 4.66 -5.33
CA GLY A 147 -15.04 3.28 -5.61
C GLY A 147 -14.39 2.75 -6.89
N PRO A 148 -15.16 2.16 -7.83
CA PRO A 148 -14.63 1.61 -9.08
C PRO A 148 -13.91 2.63 -9.98
N ALA A 149 -14.13 3.93 -9.79
CA ALA A 149 -13.45 4.99 -10.54
C ALA A 149 -12.09 5.37 -9.98
N ALA A 150 -11.71 4.90 -8.78
CA ALA A 150 -10.49 5.28 -8.06
C ALA A 150 -9.21 5.15 -8.91
N GLY A 151 -9.08 4.08 -9.70
CA GLY A 151 -7.92 3.87 -10.58
C GLY A 151 -7.73 4.91 -11.69
N GLN A 152 -8.69 5.81 -11.92
CA GLN A 152 -8.62 6.91 -12.91
C GLN A 152 -8.08 8.23 -12.30
N PHE A 153 -7.78 8.24 -11.00
CA PHE A 153 -7.27 9.39 -10.25
C PHE A 153 -5.77 9.28 -9.92
N LEU A 154 -5.16 8.14 -10.25
CA LEU A 154 -3.76 7.81 -10.01
C LEU A 154 -3.00 7.62 -11.33
#